data_AF-A0A2A2E028-F1
#
_entry.id   AF-A0A2A2E028-F1
#
_cell.length_a   1.000
_cell.length_b   1.000
_cell.length_c   1.000
_cell.angle_alpha   90.00
_cell.angle_beta   90.00
_cell.angle_gamma   90.00
#
_symmetry.space_group_name_H-M   'P 1'
#
loop_
_entity.id
_entity.type
_entity.pdbx_description
1 polymer ?
#
loop_
_entity_poly.entity_id
_entity_poly.type
_entity_poly.pdbx_seq_one_letter_code
_entity_poly.pdbx_strand_id
1 'polypeptide(L)'
;MGIQLKGYDHIAFDLDGVLVDSEAVVEAALRRWAQEEGICPDYTMRMSAARRDIELVAAIAPNLCPEREAERIADYEIQAMKLLQPIQGAAEFYGSIPFGRRSIVTSSARISALARLDAAGIPHPKILIAAEDVSQGKPDPQPYRTLLRMLGIAPERCLVFEDSLTGIEAATAAGCDCVAVGLNAKGHPETKGWIEHFREIFFPAGVAEPAFQIERRDTL
;
A
#
# COMPACT_ATOMS: atom_id res chain seq x y z
N MET A 1 14.90 18.66 -7.56
CA MET A 1 14.44 18.18 -8.88
C MET A 1 13.20 17.30 -8.72
N GLY A 2 12.10 17.67 -9.37
CA GLY A 2 10.77 17.16 -9.04
C GLY A 2 10.22 16.06 -9.95
N ILE A 3 9.28 15.28 -9.43
CA ILE A 3 8.54 14.28 -10.21
C ILE A 3 7.40 15.02 -10.92
N GLN A 4 7.43 15.01 -12.25
CA GLN A 4 6.32 15.44 -13.09
C GLN A 4 5.48 14.21 -13.44
N LEU A 5 4.16 14.22 -13.17
CA LEU A 5 3.31 13.12 -13.67
C LEU A 5 2.98 13.25 -15.17
N LYS A 6 3.40 14.36 -15.80
CA LYS A 6 3.32 14.51 -17.26
C LYS A 6 4.18 13.42 -17.90
N GLY A 7 3.54 12.51 -18.62
CA GLY A 7 4.20 11.39 -19.28
C GLY A 7 3.76 10.00 -18.79
N TYR A 8 3.00 9.92 -17.69
CA TYR A 8 2.35 8.66 -17.30
C TYR A 8 0.91 8.63 -17.77
N ASP A 9 0.48 7.50 -18.34
CA ASP A 9 -0.90 7.24 -18.71
C ASP A 9 -1.72 6.78 -17.50
N HIS A 10 -1.07 6.14 -16.52
CA HIS A 10 -1.74 5.53 -15.38
C HIS A 10 -0.93 5.68 -14.08
N ILE A 11 -1.64 5.80 -12.96
CA ILE A 11 -1.08 5.88 -11.61
C ILE A 11 -1.57 4.71 -10.78
N ALA A 12 -0.66 3.88 -10.28
CA ALA A 12 -0.94 2.78 -9.40
C ALA A 12 -0.52 3.13 -7.97
N PHE A 13 -1.28 2.64 -7.00
CA PHE A 13 -1.01 2.84 -5.58
C PHE A 13 -0.95 1.49 -4.89
N ASP A 14 0.01 1.29 -3.99
CA ASP A 14 -0.25 0.39 -2.87
C ASP A 14 -1.36 0.98 -1.97
N LEU A 15 -1.90 0.16 -1.07
CA LEU A 15 -2.96 0.55 -0.16
C LEU A 15 -2.42 0.88 1.24
N ASP A 16 -1.79 -0.10 1.88
CA ASP A 16 -1.42 -0.08 3.28
C ASP A 16 -0.10 0.70 3.43
N GLY A 17 -0.07 1.77 4.22
CA GLY A 17 1.07 2.68 4.33
C GLY A 17 1.17 3.74 3.20
N VAL A 18 0.39 3.59 2.12
CA VAL A 18 0.32 4.55 1.01
C VAL A 18 -0.97 5.35 1.01
N LEU A 19 -2.12 4.69 0.83
CA LEU A 19 -3.42 5.36 0.82
C LEU A 19 -4.04 5.42 2.21
N VAL A 20 -3.83 4.38 3.01
CA VAL A 20 -4.37 4.25 4.37
C VAL A 20 -3.25 3.92 5.36
N ASP A 21 -3.35 4.50 6.55
CA ASP A 21 -2.55 4.11 7.71
C ASP A 21 -3.25 2.93 8.40
N SER A 22 -2.75 1.73 8.16
CA SER A 22 -3.26 0.49 8.75
C SER A 22 -2.52 0.06 10.01
N GLU A 23 -1.50 0.79 10.46
CA GLU A 23 -0.68 0.39 11.61
C GLU A 23 -1.51 0.25 12.89
N ALA A 24 -2.37 1.24 13.17
CA ALA A 24 -3.25 1.23 14.33
C ALA A 24 -4.30 0.10 14.30
N VAL A 25 -4.73 -0.32 13.11
CA VAL A 25 -5.70 -1.42 12.92
C VAL A 25 -5.01 -2.76 13.18
N VAL A 26 -3.85 -2.97 12.54
CA VAL A 26 -3.03 -4.18 12.69
C VAL A 26 -2.57 -4.34 14.15
N GLU A 27 -2.08 -3.27 14.77
CA GLU A 27 -1.66 -3.29 16.18
C GLU A 27 -2.82 -3.67 17.10
N ALA A 28 -4.00 -3.08 16.91
CA ALA A 28 -5.17 -3.40 17.72
C ALA A 28 -5.59 -4.88 17.58
N ALA A 29 -5.56 -5.42 16.36
CA ALA A 29 -5.91 -6.81 16.08
C ALA A 29 -4.90 -7.79 16.69
N LEU A 30 -3.60 -7.58 16.44
CA LEU A 30 -2.54 -8.44 16.94
C LEU A 30 -2.43 -8.41 18.46
N ARG A 31 -2.57 -7.23 19.08
CA ARG A 31 -2.57 -7.12 20.55
C ARG A 31 -3.73 -7.88 21.17
N ARG A 32 -4.93 -7.78 20.57
CA ARG A 32 -6.10 -8.53 21.03
C ARG A 32 -5.89 -10.03 20.91
N TRP A 33 -5.48 -10.49 19.73
CA TRP A 33 -5.21 -11.91 19.49
C TRP A 33 -4.15 -12.44 20.47
N ALA A 34 -3.04 -11.71 20.66
CA ALA A 34 -2.00 -12.10 21.60
C ALA A 34 -2.52 -12.22 23.04
N GLN A 35 -3.37 -11.28 23.50
CA GLN A 35 -3.97 -11.33 24.82
C GLN A 35 -4.85 -12.57 25.02
N GLU A 36 -5.68 -12.91 24.02
CA GLU A 36 -6.58 -14.07 24.08
C GLU A 36 -5.80 -15.39 24.10
N GLU A 37 -4.70 -15.47 23.36
CA GLU A 37 -3.83 -16.66 23.31
C GLU A 37 -2.79 -16.71 24.44
N GLY A 38 -2.81 -15.75 25.36
CA GLY A 38 -1.87 -15.68 26.50
C GLY A 38 -0.43 -15.38 26.10
N ILE A 39 -0.22 -14.76 24.94
CA ILE A 39 1.08 -14.36 24.39
C ILE A 39 1.33 -12.88 24.73
N CYS A 40 2.58 -12.53 25.04
CA CYS A 40 2.93 -11.14 25.31
C CYS A 40 2.70 -10.25 24.07
N PRO A 41 1.83 -9.22 24.13
CA PRO A 41 1.52 -8.39 22.97
C PRO A 41 2.74 -7.67 22.38
N ASP A 42 3.64 -7.16 23.22
CA ASP A 42 4.85 -6.47 22.75
C ASP A 42 5.89 -7.43 22.13
N TYR A 43 5.82 -8.73 22.47
CA TYR A 43 6.59 -9.76 21.78
C TYR A 43 5.97 -10.05 20.41
N THR A 44 4.64 -10.20 20.34
CA THR A 44 3.91 -10.39 19.08
C THR A 44 4.19 -9.26 18.10
N MET A 45 4.11 -7.98 18.53
CA MET A 45 4.38 -6.82 17.68
C MET A 45 5.82 -6.79 17.15
N ARG A 46 6.81 -7.18 17.97
CA ARG A 46 8.20 -7.27 17.50
C ARG A 46 8.40 -8.39 16.49
N MET A 47 7.61 -9.45 16.59
CA MET A 47 7.69 -10.61 15.71
C MET A 47 6.83 -10.45 14.45
N SER A 48 5.84 -9.56 14.43
CA SER A 48 5.00 -9.34 13.25
C SER A 48 5.73 -8.59 12.13
N ALA A 49 6.77 -7.84 12.46
CA ALA A 49 7.56 -7.09 11.49
C ALA A 49 7.99 -7.98 10.30
N ALA A 50 7.57 -7.59 9.09
CA ALA A 50 7.84 -8.27 7.83
C ALA A 50 7.36 -9.74 7.74
N ARG A 51 6.34 -10.14 8.52
CA ARG A 51 5.69 -11.45 8.43
C ARG A 51 4.22 -11.30 8.08
N ARG A 52 3.68 -12.25 7.31
CA ARG A 52 2.24 -12.44 7.20
C ARG A 52 1.69 -13.02 8.51
N ASP A 53 0.42 -12.78 8.82
CA ASP A 53 -0.19 -13.30 10.06
C ASP A 53 -0.03 -14.81 10.22
N ILE A 54 -0.21 -15.57 9.13
CA ILE A 54 0.00 -17.02 9.13
C ILE A 54 1.46 -17.41 9.50
N GLU A 55 2.45 -16.65 9.03
CA GLU A 55 3.87 -16.87 9.33
C GLU A 55 4.21 -16.46 10.76
N LEU A 56 3.60 -15.37 11.23
CA LEU A 56 3.70 -14.91 12.61
C LEU A 56 3.16 -15.98 13.56
N VAL A 57 1.93 -16.45 13.34
CA VAL A 57 1.30 -17.50 14.17
C VAL A 57 2.17 -18.75 14.18
N ALA A 58 2.62 -19.23 13.02
CA ALA A 58 3.50 -20.39 12.94
C ALA A 58 4.82 -20.21 13.72
N ALA A 59 5.35 -18.98 13.77
CA ALA A 59 6.60 -18.68 14.45
C ALA A 59 6.47 -18.56 15.98
N ILE A 60 5.39 -17.96 16.49
CA ILE A 60 5.27 -17.62 17.92
C ILE A 60 4.23 -18.45 18.69
N ALA A 61 3.36 -19.15 17.96
CA ALA A 61 2.32 -20.01 18.51
C ALA A 61 2.22 -21.35 17.74
N PRO A 62 3.31 -22.14 17.67
CA PRO A 62 3.38 -23.34 16.82
C PRO A 62 2.39 -24.46 17.21
N ASN A 63 1.71 -24.34 18.35
CA ASN A 63 0.68 -25.28 18.80
C ASN A 63 -0.72 -24.93 18.28
N LEU A 64 -0.91 -23.75 17.67
CA LEU A 64 -2.18 -23.32 17.08
C LEU A 64 -2.21 -23.64 15.58
N CYS A 65 -3.40 -23.68 14.97
CA CYS A 65 -3.56 -23.80 13.52
C CYS A 65 -3.32 -22.42 12.87
N PRO A 66 -2.22 -22.23 12.12
CA PRO A 66 -1.86 -20.90 11.61
C PRO A 66 -2.91 -20.28 10.69
N GLU A 67 -3.56 -21.09 9.86
CA GLU A 67 -4.60 -20.65 8.94
C GLU A 67 -5.80 -20.08 9.69
N ARG A 68 -6.31 -20.83 10.66
CA ARG A 68 -7.47 -20.43 11.47
C ARG A 68 -7.20 -19.18 12.30
N GLU A 69 -6.01 -19.06 12.86
CA GLU A 69 -5.66 -17.91 13.69
C GLU A 69 -5.38 -16.66 12.84
N ALA A 70 -4.80 -16.81 11.65
CA ALA A 70 -4.69 -15.71 10.69
C ALA A 70 -6.09 -15.19 10.27
N GLU A 71 -7.07 -16.08 10.07
CA GLU A 71 -8.46 -15.68 9.84
C GLU A 71 -9.06 -14.92 11.03
N ARG A 72 -8.80 -15.37 12.28
CA ARG A 72 -9.23 -14.64 13.48
C ARG A 72 -8.59 -13.26 13.62
N ILE A 73 -7.29 -13.13 13.29
CA ILE A 73 -6.59 -11.84 13.28
C ILE A 73 -7.24 -10.91 12.25
N ALA A 74 -7.50 -11.40 11.03
CA ALA A 74 -8.19 -10.64 10.00
C ALA A 74 -9.59 -10.17 10.45
N ASP A 75 -10.36 -11.01 11.15
CA ASP A 75 -11.64 -10.61 11.73
C ASP A 75 -11.49 -9.50 12.79
N TYR A 76 -10.40 -9.50 13.56
CA TYR A 76 -10.10 -8.43 14.52
C TYR A 76 -9.68 -7.13 13.85
N GLU A 77 -8.98 -7.20 12.73
CA GLU A 77 -8.68 -6.01 11.92
C GLU A 77 -9.97 -5.37 11.38
N ILE A 78 -10.91 -6.18 10.89
CA ILE A 78 -12.23 -5.69 10.44
C ILE A 78 -12.96 -4.97 11.60
N GLN A 79 -12.91 -5.51 12.82
CA GLN A 79 -13.52 -4.88 14.00
C GLN A 79 -12.79 -3.60 14.45
N ALA A 80 -11.49 -3.49 14.18
CA ALA A 80 -10.66 -2.33 14.49
C ALA A 80 -10.68 -1.26 13.40
N MET A 81 -11.37 -1.48 12.27
CA MET A 81 -11.36 -0.61 11.09
C MET A 81 -11.73 0.86 11.38
N LYS A 82 -12.46 1.14 12.46
CA LYS A 82 -12.74 2.51 12.94
C LYS A 82 -11.48 3.32 13.30
N LEU A 83 -10.34 2.66 13.53
CA LEU A 83 -9.05 3.28 13.83
C LEU A 83 -8.28 3.67 12.56
N LEU A 84 -8.68 3.13 11.41
CA LEU A 84 -8.02 3.40 10.13
C LEU A 84 -8.15 4.88 9.80
N GLN A 85 -7.06 5.48 9.33
CA GLN A 85 -7.04 6.86 8.82
C GLN A 85 -6.45 6.87 7.41
N PRO A 86 -6.91 7.75 6.50
CA PRO A 86 -6.20 7.97 5.25
C PRO A 86 -4.83 8.62 5.54
N ILE A 87 -3.80 8.24 4.78
CA ILE A 87 -2.53 8.97 4.78
C ILE A 87 -2.78 10.43 4.40
N GLN A 88 -2.05 11.36 4.99
CA GLN A 88 -2.32 12.79 4.85
C GLN A 88 -2.31 13.24 3.37
N GLY A 89 -3.46 13.70 2.89
CA GLY A 89 -3.66 14.13 1.49
C GLY A 89 -3.92 13.00 0.50
N ALA A 90 -3.87 11.73 0.91
CA ALA A 90 -4.01 10.59 0.00
C ALA A 90 -5.39 10.53 -0.66
N ALA A 91 -6.47 10.71 0.12
CA ALA A 91 -7.84 10.70 -0.41
C ALA A 91 -8.07 11.81 -1.46
N GLU A 92 -7.56 13.01 -1.20
CA GLU A 92 -7.64 14.16 -2.12
C GLU A 92 -6.81 13.89 -3.39
N PHE A 93 -5.57 13.44 -3.23
CA PHE A 93 -4.69 13.14 -4.35
C PHE A 93 -5.23 12.01 -5.23
N TYR A 94 -5.59 10.89 -4.62
CA TYR A 94 -6.22 9.77 -5.30
C TYR A 94 -7.50 10.21 -6.02
N GLY A 95 -8.35 10.98 -5.32
CA GLY A 95 -9.60 11.56 -5.81
C GLY A 95 -9.45 12.45 -7.04
N SER A 96 -8.35 13.22 -7.10
CA SER A 96 -8.04 14.15 -8.21
C SER A 96 -7.68 13.46 -9.52
N ILE A 97 -7.19 12.21 -9.46
CA ILE A 97 -6.79 11.45 -10.64
C ILE A 97 -8.05 10.89 -11.30
N PRO A 98 -8.23 11.05 -12.63
CA PRO A 98 -9.39 10.50 -13.33
C PRO A 98 -9.61 9.02 -13.01
N PHE A 99 -10.85 8.63 -12.77
CA PHE A 99 -11.22 7.26 -12.36
C PHE A 99 -10.62 6.15 -13.24
N GLY A 100 -10.51 6.39 -14.55
CA GLY A 100 -9.93 5.45 -15.51
C GLY A 100 -8.40 5.41 -15.56
N ARG A 101 -7.70 6.28 -14.82
CA ARG A 101 -6.23 6.44 -14.80
C ARG A 101 -5.61 6.14 -13.44
N ARG A 102 -6.39 5.55 -12.52
CA ARG A 102 -5.93 5.12 -11.20
C ARG A 102 -6.29 3.67 -10.91
N SER A 103 -5.43 2.97 -10.20
CA SER A 103 -5.67 1.60 -9.71
C SER A 103 -5.00 1.39 -8.37
N ILE A 104 -5.37 0.31 -7.69
CA ILE A 104 -4.71 -0.14 -6.47
C ILE A 104 -4.12 -1.53 -6.70
N VAL A 105 -2.90 -1.74 -6.22
CA VAL A 105 -2.17 -3.02 -6.25
C VAL A 105 -1.67 -3.31 -4.85
N THR A 106 -2.30 -4.25 -4.15
CA THR A 106 -2.08 -4.54 -2.72
C THR A 106 -1.79 -6.01 -2.48
N SER A 107 -1.00 -6.30 -1.44
CA SER A 107 -0.79 -7.66 -0.91
C SER A 107 -1.93 -8.12 0.01
N SER A 108 -2.88 -7.24 0.32
CA SER A 108 -4.05 -7.55 1.15
C SER A 108 -5.08 -8.37 0.38
N ALA A 109 -5.86 -9.18 1.11
CA ALA A 109 -7.07 -9.80 0.57
C ALA A 109 -8.05 -8.72 0.10
N ARG A 110 -8.82 -9.03 -0.94
CA ARG A 110 -9.73 -8.05 -1.56
C ARG A 110 -10.76 -7.48 -0.61
N ILE A 111 -11.37 -8.33 0.20
CA ILE A 111 -12.40 -7.93 1.15
C ILE A 111 -11.83 -6.92 2.15
N SER A 112 -10.63 -7.19 2.68
CA SER A 112 -9.92 -6.28 3.58
C SER A 112 -9.56 -4.96 2.89
N ALA A 113 -9.07 -5.03 1.65
CA ALA A 113 -8.73 -3.85 0.87
C ALA A 113 -9.93 -2.92 0.65
N LEU A 114 -11.09 -3.49 0.25
CA LEU A 114 -12.32 -2.73 0.05
C LEU A 114 -12.85 -2.13 1.36
N ALA A 115 -12.82 -2.90 2.46
CA ALA A 115 -13.24 -2.41 3.77
C ALA A 115 -12.37 -1.24 4.26
N ARG A 116 -11.05 -1.27 3.98
CA ARG A 116 -10.14 -0.17 4.29
C ARG A 116 -10.44 1.08 3.46
N LEU A 117 -10.74 0.92 2.16
CA LEU A 117 -11.14 2.04 1.31
C LEU A 117 -12.43 2.71 1.82
N ASP A 118 -13.43 1.91 2.17
CA ASP A 118 -14.70 2.40 2.71
C ASP A 118 -14.50 3.18 4.03
N ALA A 119 -13.72 2.62 4.96
CA ALA A 119 -13.43 3.26 6.23
C ALA A 119 -12.62 4.56 6.09
N ALA A 120 -11.70 4.62 5.13
CA ALA A 120 -10.90 5.81 4.83
C ALA A 120 -11.66 6.86 3.98
N GLY A 121 -12.87 6.55 3.51
CA GLY A 121 -13.62 7.41 2.59
C GLY A 121 -12.95 7.56 1.22
N ILE A 122 -12.14 6.59 0.80
CA ILE A 122 -11.45 6.59 -0.49
C ILE A 122 -12.32 5.85 -1.50
N PRO A 123 -12.67 6.46 -2.64
CA PRO A 123 -13.52 5.81 -3.64
C PRO A 123 -12.84 4.58 -4.23
N HIS A 124 -13.62 3.54 -4.52
CA HIS A 124 -13.07 2.30 -5.07
C HIS A 124 -12.41 2.54 -6.45
N PRO A 125 -11.34 1.82 -6.80
CA PRO A 125 -10.73 1.88 -8.12
C PRO A 125 -11.57 1.12 -9.16
N LYS A 126 -11.36 1.44 -10.44
CA LYS A 126 -11.82 0.57 -11.54
C LYS A 126 -11.08 -0.76 -11.55
N ILE A 127 -9.80 -0.75 -11.19
CA ILE A 127 -8.92 -1.93 -11.16
C ILE A 127 -8.27 -2.02 -9.78
N LEU A 128 -8.55 -3.13 -9.09
CA LEU A 128 -7.92 -3.53 -7.84
C LEU A 128 -7.25 -4.88 -8.08
N ILE A 129 -5.91 -4.91 -8.02
CA ILE A 129 -5.14 -6.15 -7.93
C ILE A 129 -4.89 -6.40 -6.45
N ALA A 130 -5.44 -7.48 -5.93
CA ALA A 130 -5.29 -7.93 -4.55
C ALA A 130 -4.57 -9.28 -4.51
N ALA A 131 -4.36 -9.83 -3.32
CA ALA A 131 -3.60 -11.06 -3.11
C ALA A 131 -4.09 -12.24 -3.97
N GLU A 132 -5.41 -12.36 -4.17
CA GLU A 132 -6.00 -13.51 -4.87
C GLU A 132 -5.84 -13.46 -6.39
N ASP A 133 -5.46 -12.31 -6.96
CA ASP A 133 -5.34 -12.13 -8.41
C ASP A 133 -3.98 -12.56 -8.97
N VAL A 134 -3.05 -12.95 -8.10
CA VAL A 134 -1.67 -13.28 -8.46
C VAL A 134 -1.22 -14.58 -7.79
N SER A 135 -0.32 -15.29 -8.47
CA SER A 135 0.31 -16.49 -7.91
C SER A 135 1.53 -16.18 -7.05
N GLN A 136 2.18 -15.04 -7.29
CA GLN A 136 3.35 -14.52 -6.59
C GLN A 136 3.07 -13.08 -6.19
N GLY A 137 3.12 -12.81 -4.88
CA GLY A 137 3.00 -11.47 -4.34
C GLY A 137 4.33 -10.70 -4.40
N LYS A 138 4.30 -9.42 -4.00
CA LYS A 138 5.50 -8.59 -3.83
C LYS A 138 6.52 -9.32 -2.92
N PRO A 139 7.82 -9.40 -3.27
CA PRO A 139 8.54 -8.59 -4.26
C PRO A 139 8.52 -9.08 -5.72
N ASP A 140 7.80 -10.16 -6.04
CA ASP A 140 7.65 -10.57 -7.44
C ASP A 140 6.93 -9.46 -8.24
N PRO A 141 7.36 -9.14 -9.48
CA PRO A 141 6.74 -8.10 -10.29
C PRO A 141 5.36 -8.49 -10.86
N GLN A 142 4.88 -9.72 -10.67
CA GLN A 142 3.61 -10.22 -11.18
C GLN A 142 2.42 -9.28 -10.92
N PRO A 143 2.22 -8.69 -9.73
CA PRO A 143 1.08 -7.80 -9.48
C PRO A 143 1.05 -6.59 -10.42
N TYR A 144 2.18 -5.89 -10.57
CA TYR A 144 2.27 -4.74 -11.46
C TYR A 144 2.28 -5.14 -12.94
N ARG A 145 2.91 -6.26 -13.31
CA ARG A 145 2.83 -6.80 -14.69
C ARG A 145 1.40 -7.18 -15.07
N THR A 146 0.62 -7.69 -14.12
CA THR A 146 -0.79 -8.02 -14.33
C THR A 146 -1.60 -6.76 -14.59
N LEU A 147 -1.40 -5.71 -13.78
CA LEU A 147 -2.00 -4.39 -14.02
C LEU A 147 -1.65 -3.85 -15.41
N LEU A 148 -0.36 -3.81 -15.76
CA LEU A 148 0.11 -3.30 -17.06
C LEU A 148 -0.51 -4.05 -18.24
N ARG A 149 -0.62 -5.37 -18.14
CA ARG A 149 -1.27 -6.20 -19.16
C ARG A 149 -2.76 -5.87 -19.31
N MET A 150 -3.47 -5.64 -18.20
CA MET A 150 -4.88 -5.25 -18.22
C MET A 150 -5.10 -3.87 -18.84
N LEU A 151 -4.17 -2.95 -18.62
CA LEU A 151 -4.20 -1.60 -19.16
C LEU A 151 -3.74 -1.51 -20.62
N GLY A 152 -2.90 -2.44 -21.07
CA GLY A 152 -2.30 -2.42 -22.41
C GLY A 152 -1.29 -1.28 -22.60
N ILE A 153 -0.62 -0.84 -21.54
CA ILE A 153 0.36 0.26 -21.57
C ILE A 153 1.78 -0.24 -21.33
N ALA A 154 2.77 0.53 -21.79
CA ALA A 154 4.18 0.30 -21.48
C ALA A 154 4.46 0.59 -19.99
N PRO A 155 5.38 -0.14 -19.35
CA PRO A 155 5.67 0.02 -17.92
C PRO A 155 6.15 1.43 -17.56
N GLU A 156 6.91 2.10 -18.43
CA GLU A 156 7.41 3.47 -18.23
C GLU A 156 6.29 4.52 -18.26
N ARG A 157 5.08 4.14 -18.71
CA ARG A 157 3.88 4.97 -18.71
C ARG A 157 3.02 4.76 -17.45
N CYS A 158 3.48 3.94 -16.51
CA CYS A 158 2.83 3.72 -15.22
C CYS A 158 3.72 4.20 -14.07
N LEU A 159 3.20 5.10 -13.23
CA LEU A 159 3.86 5.48 -11.98
C LEU A 159 3.23 4.72 -10.82
N VAL A 160 4.05 4.18 -9.93
CA VAL A 160 3.65 3.48 -8.71
C VAL A 160 3.97 4.33 -7.48
N PHE A 161 3.06 4.41 -6.51
CA PHE A 161 3.33 4.88 -5.15
C PHE A 161 3.37 3.68 -4.19
N GLU A 162 4.45 3.59 -3.40
CA GLU A 162 4.77 2.44 -2.55
C GLU A 162 5.54 2.86 -1.28
N ASP A 163 5.39 2.16 -0.16
CA ASP A 163 6.02 2.47 1.13
C ASP A 163 6.96 1.35 1.64
N SER A 164 6.99 0.21 0.96
CA SER A 164 7.68 -1.01 1.38
C SER A 164 8.81 -1.37 0.42
N LEU A 165 9.89 -1.96 0.95
CA LEU A 165 11.01 -2.44 0.14
C LEU A 165 10.54 -3.46 -0.91
N THR A 166 9.75 -4.46 -0.49
CA THR A 166 9.29 -5.51 -1.38
C THR A 166 8.37 -4.98 -2.47
N GLY A 167 7.53 -3.99 -2.16
CA GLY A 167 6.66 -3.40 -3.15
C GLY A 167 7.36 -2.46 -4.13
N ILE A 168 8.36 -1.71 -3.67
CA ILE A 168 9.26 -0.95 -4.55
C ILE A 168 9.99 -1.91 -5.51
N GLU A 169 10.58 -2.99 -5.00
CA GLU A 169 11.27 -4.02 -5.81
C GLU A 169 10.33 -4.64 -6.86
N ALA A 170 9.08 -4.94 -6.48
CA ALA A 170 8.08 -5.47 -7.41
C ALA A 170 7.74 -4.45 -8.52
N ALA A 171 7.60 -3.17 -8.17
CA ALA A 171 7.27 -2.10 -9.13
C ALA A 171 8.42 -1.89 -10.12
N THR A 172 9.65 -1.78 -9.62
CA THR A 172 10.85 -1.53 -10.42
C THR A 172 11.20 -2.73 -11.29
N ALA A 173 11.06 -3.96 -10.79
CA ALA A 173 11.23 -5.19 -11.57
C ALA A 173 10.13 -5.41 -12.64
N ALA A 174 8.98 -4.74 -12.50
CA ALA A 174 7.96 -4.67 -13.55
C ALA A 174 8.29 -3.61 -14.62
N GLY A 175 9.31 -2.78 -14.40
CA GLY A 175 9.73 -1.67 -15.26
C GLY A 175 9.02 -0.35 -14.98
N CYS A 176 8.15 -0.30 -13.96
CA CYS A 176 7.43 0.92 -13.62
C CYS A 176 8.36 1.92 -12.93
N ASP A 177 8.06 3.21 -13.10
CA ASP A 177 8.62 4.21 -12.22
C ASP A 177 7.93 4.13 -10.85
N CYS A 178 8.68 4.35 -9.77
CA CYS A 178 8.18 4.24 -8.40
C CYS A 178 8.53 5.49 -7.57
N VAL A 179 7.56 5.97 -6.80
CA VAL A 179 7.72 7.02 -5.78
C VAL A 179 7.53 6.39 -4.42
N ALA A 180 8.53 6.53 -3.56
CA ALA A 180 8.45 6.07 -2.18
C ALA A 180 7.56 6.99 -1.33
N VAL A 181 6.76 6.41 -0.44
CA VAL A 181 5.86 7.11 0.48
C VAL A 181 6.24 6.76 1.92
N GLY A 182 6.26 7.76 2.80
CA GLY A 182 6.51 7.57 4.23
C GLY A 182 8.00 7.35 4.58
N LEU A 183 8.33 7.53 5.85
CA LEU A 183 9.73 7.55 6.31
C LEU A 183 10.47 6.22 6.09
N ASN A 184 9.75 5.09 6.14
CA ASN A 184 10.33 3.75 6.01
C ASN A 184 10.91 3.48 4.61
N ALA A 185 10.39 4.16 3.58
CA ALA A 185 10.83 4.02 2.20
C ALA A 185 11.86 5.09 1.76
N LYS A 186 12.28 5.97 2.69
CA LYS A 186 13.14 7.10 2.36
C LYS A 186 14.53 6.65 1.89
N GLY A 187 14.97 7.20 0.77
CA GLY A 187 16.32 6.98 0.24
C GLY A 187 16.51 5.68 -0.53
N HIS A 188 15.42 4.98 -0.88
CA HIS A 188 15.52 3.77 -1.69
C HIS A 188 16.10 4.07 -3.09
N PRO A 189 17.20 3.42 -3.51
CA PRO A 189 17.98 3.82 -4.68
C PRO A 189 17.24 3.65 -6.02
N GLU A 190 16.25 2.76 -6.06
CA GLU A 190 15.50 2.47 -7.29
C GLU A 190 14.29 3.40 -7.52
N THR A 191 14.00 4.30 -6.58
CA THR A 191 12.83 5.20 -6.66
C THR A 191 13.17 6.48 -7.42
N LYS A 192 12.19 7.01 -8.17
CA LYS A 192 12.31 8.31 -8.86
C LYS A 192 12.20 9.49 -7.92
N GLY A 193 11.66 9.27 -6.72
CA GLY A 193 11.62 10.23 -5.64
C GLY A 193 10.89 9.68 -4.44
N TRP A 194 10.71 10.55 -3.46
CA TRP A 194 10.16 10.22 -2.16
C TRP A 194 9.28 11.37 -1.69
N ILE A 195 8.17 11.03 -1.06
CA ILE A 195 7.30 11.96 -0.33
C ILE A 195 7.07 11.41 1.07
N GLU A 196 6.95 12.29 2.06
CA GLU A 196 6.51 11.86 3.39
C GLU A 196 5.02 11.51 3.37
N HIS A 197 4.23 12.30 2.66
CA HIS A 197 2.79 12.13 2.47
C HIS A 197 2.28 12.97 1.29
N PHE A 198 1.06 12.74 0.85
CA PHE A 198 0.49 13.34 -0.37
C PHE A 198 0.22 14.86 -0.29
N ARG A 199 0.21 15.48 0.90
CA ARG A 199 0.15 16.95 1.03
C ARG A 199 1.38 17.68 0.45
N GLU A 200 2.47 16.97 0.21
CA GLU A 200 3.65 17.52 -0.47
C GLU A 200 3.45 17.64 -1.99
N ILE A 201 2.36 17.08 -2.52
CA ILE A 201 2.01 17.18 -3.93
C ILE A 201 0.97 18.28 -4.13
N PHE A 202 1.33 19.30 -4.90
CA PHE A 202 0.47 20.45 -5.18
C PHE A 202 -0.21 20.38 -6.55
N PHE A 203 -1.44 20.90 -6.63
CA PHE A 203 -2.20 21.12 -7.86
C PHE A 203 -2.07 22.58 -8.30
N PRO A 204 -1.43 22.90 -9.44
CA PRO A 204 -1.52 24.23 -10.01
C PRO A 204 -2.96 24.48 -10.44
N ALA A 205 -3.56 25.55 -9.94
CA ALA A 205 -4.90 25.97 -10.37
C ALA A 205 -4.92 26.28 -11.87
N GLY A 206 -5.94 25.78 -12.59
CA GLY A 206 -6.22 26.18 -13.97
C GLY A 206 -5.68 25.29 -15.10
N VAL A 207 -5.18 24.08 -14.81
CA VAL A 207 -4.76 23.12 -15.85
C VAL A 207 -5.84 22.05 -16.05
N ALA A 208 -6.27 21.84 -17.30
CA ALA A 208 -7.31 20.87 -17.68
C ALA A 208 -6.90 19.40 -17.48
N GLU A 209 -5.61 19.16 -17.22
CA GLU A 209 -5.07 17.88 -16.78
C GLU A 209 -4.17 18.14 -15.58
N PRO A 210 -4.15 17.26 -14.57
CA PRO A 210 -3.38 17.52 -13.37
C PRO A 210 -1.88 17.45 -13.72
N ALA A 211 -1.24 18.62 -13.70
CA ALA A 211 0.19 18.78 -13.88
C ALA A 211 0.83 18.90 -12.49
N PHE A 212 1.45 17.83 -12.02
CA PHE A 212 1.99 17.79 -10.66
C PHE A 212 3.47 18.18 -10.69
N GLN A 213 3.89 18.96 -9.69
CA GLN A 213 5.30 19.21 -9.40
C GLN A 213 5.54 18.76 -7.96
N ILE A 214 6.35 17.72 -7.77
CA ILE A 214 6.83 17.30 -6.44
C ILE A 214 8.16 18.00 -6.20
N GLU A 215 8.31 18.85 -5.19
CA GLU A 215 9.60 19.47 -4.88
C GLU A 215 10.48 18.50 -4.09
N ARG A 216 11.69 18.20 -4.59
CA ARG A 216 12.69 17.45 -3.82
C ARG A 216 13.05 18.28 -2.59
N ARG A 217 12.92 17.71 -1.39
CA ARG A 217 13.81 18.06 -0.29
C ARG A 217 15.12 17.33 -0.56
N ASP A 218 16.16 18.09 -0.89
CA ASP A 218 17.51 17.53 -0.94
C ASP A 218 17.83 16.92 0.43
N THR A 219 18.33 15.69 0.40
CA THR A 219 18.89 14.99 1.55
C THR A 219 19.97 15.85 2.19
N LEU A 220 19.74 16.30 3.44
CA LEU A 220 20.81 16.63 4.37
C LEU A 220 21.39 15.34 4.97
#